data_AF-A0A382Q714-F1
#
_entry.id   AF-A0A382Q714-F1
#
_cell.length_a   1.000
_cell.length_b   1.000
_cell.length_c   1.000
_cell.angle_alpha   90.00
_cell.angle_beta   90.00
_cell.angle_gamma   90.00
#
_symmetry.space_group_name_H-M   'P 1'
#
loop_
_entity.id
_entity.type
_entity.pdbx_description
1 polymer ?
#
loop_
_entity_poly.entity_id
_entity_poly.type
_entity_poly.pdbx_seq_one_letter_code
_entity_poly.pdbx_strand_id
1 'polypeptide(L)'
;MVKKFILTLVFSFSAVVWSSSSFAADCSGASAAPGKYPGQYELSEYESAAGCSMSFSENPNIASINATIIGNGALGSVNDRLPSEPLVVVPYDSVGSYGGTFRMLSNATEAGTSDLLSTRHVNLVRYSDDLTTIVPNIAKDYEWNDDYTQLTFTLRKGHKW
;
A
#
# COMPACT_ATOMS: atom_id res chain seq x y z
N MET A 1 30.42 67.68 39.29
CA MET A 1 29.46 66.58 39.52
C MET A 1 29.63 65.58 38.36
N VAL A 2 30.54 64.61 38.50
CA VAL A 2 30.99 63.73 37.42
C VAL A 2 30.07 62.51 37.34
N LYS A 3 29.24 62.41 36.31
CA LYS A 3 28.34 61.27 36.07
C LYS A 3 29.13 60.12 35.44
N LYS A 4 29.25 59.02 36.19
CA LYS A 4 29.78 57.73 35.72
C LYS A 4 28.78 57.10 34.74
N PHE A 5 29.19 56.88 33.49
CA PHE A 5 28.47 56.03 32.54
C PHE A 5 28.93 54.58 32.71
N ILE A 6 28.02 53.70 33.10
CA ILE A 6 28.22 52.25 33.20
C ILE A 6 28.00 51.67 31.81
N LEU A 7 29.03 51.01 31.26
CA LEU A 7 29.01 50.32 29.98
C LEU A 7 28.46 48.89 30.20
N THR A 8 27.22 48.64 29.81
CA THR A 8 26.61 47.30 29.87
C THR A 8 26.96 46.54 28.59
N LEU A 9 27.84 45.54 28.71
CA LEU A 9 28.23 44.65 27.63
C LEU A 9 27.18 43.54 27.49
N VAL A 10 26.38 43.56 26.42
CA VAL A 10 25.39 42.51 26.13
C VAL A 10 26.07 41.42 25.29
N PHE A 11 26.36 40.27 25.90
CA PHE A 11 26.77 39.07 25.16
C PHE A 11 25.52 38.40 24.55
N SER A 12 25.38 38.51 23.23
CA SER A 12 24.36 37.77 22.48
C SER A 12 24.91 36.38 22.14
N PHE A 13 24.43 35.35 22.83
CA PHE A 13 24.70 33.95 22.47
C PHE A 13 23.73 33.55 21.35
N SER A 14 24.22 33.44 20.12
CA SER A 14 23.45 32.82 19.03
C SER A 14 23.34 31.32 19.31
N ALA A 15 22.17 30.88 19.79
CA ALA A 15 21.84 29.46 19.83
C ALA A 15 21.58 28.99 18.40
N VAL A 16 22.57 28.33 17.79
CA VAL A 16 22.37 27.57 16.55
C VAL A 16 21.55 26.34 16.91
N VAL A 17 20.24 26.41 16.69
CA VAL A 17 19.37 25.24 16.78
C VAL A 17 19.59 24.43 15.50
N TRP A 18 20.36 23.35 15.60
CA TRP A 18 20.41 22.34 14.56
C TRP A 18 19.05 21.63 14.57
N SER A 19 18.10 22.12 13.76
CA SER A 19 16.93 21.32 13.43
C SER A 19 17.41 20.21 12.50
N SER A 20 17.67 19.03 13.06
CA SER A 20 17.79 17.80 12.29
C SER A 20 16.42 17.44 11.74
N SER A 21 16.03 18.09 10.66
CA SER A 21 15.00 17.58 9.77
C SER A 21 15.62 16.39 9.06
N SER A 22 15.55 15.22 9.68
CA SER A 22 15.70 13.96 8.96
C SER A 22 14.54 13.91 7.97
N PHE A 23 14.78 14.28 6.72
CA PHE A 23 13.91 13.87 5.64
C PHE A 23 14.08 12.36 5.54
N ALA A 24 13.25 11.59 6.25
CA ALA A 24 12.89 10.29 5.73
C ALA A 24 12.34 10.59 4.34
N ALA A 25 13.09 10.21 3.30
CA ALA A 25 12.58 10.29 1.94
C ALA A 25 11.19 9.67 1.98
N ASP A 26 10.16 10.42 1.58
CA ASP A 26 8.80 9.90 1.50
C ASP A 26 8.89 8.55 0.78
N CYS A 27 8.20 7.53 1.30
CA CYS A 27 7.98 6.25 0.64
C CYS A 27 7.18 6.46 -0.66
N SER A 28 7.70 7.23 -1.61
CA SER A 28 7.07 7.49 -2.88
C SER A 28 7.27 6.26 -3.74
N GLY A 29 6.21 5.75 -4.37
CA GLY A 29 6.28 4.55 -5.22
C GLY A 29 7.35 4.61 -6.33
N ALA A 30 7.82 5.81 -6.67
CA ALA A 30 8.90 6.04 -7.63
C ALA A 30 10.32 5.82 -7.08
N SER A 31 10.50 5.63 -5.76
CA SER A 31 11.83 5.46 -5.15
C SER A 31 12.32 4.02 -5.09
N ALA A 32 11.42 3.03 -5.22
CA ALA A 32 11.80 1.62 -5.22
C ALA A 32 12.42 1.22 -6.56
N ALA A 33 13.59 0.58 -6.53
CA ALA A 33 14.14 -0.07 -7.71
C ALA A 33 13.15 -1.09 -8.30
N PRO A 34 13.14 -1.33 -9.63
CA PRO A 34 12.29 -2.35 -10.22
C PRO A 34 12.57 -3.73 -9.61
N GLY A 35 11.51 -4.35 -9.05
CA GLY A 35 11.56 -5.71 -8.49
C GLY A 35 11.46 -6.79 -9.56
N LYS A 36 11.14 -8.02 -9.15
CA LYS A 36 10.90 -9.15 -10.09
C LYS A 36 9.79 -8.82 -11.10
N TYR A 37 8.78 -8.08 -10.68
CA TYR A 37 7.66 -7.65 -11.52
C TYR A 37 7.50 -6.12 -11.44
N PRO A 38 7.55 -5.38 -12.57
CA PRO A 38 7.42 -3.92 -12.55
C PRO A 38 6.13 -3.47 -11.86
N GLY A 39 6.26 -2.57 -10.88
CA GLY A 39 5.12 -2.00 -10.16
C GLY A 39 4.43 -2.96 -9.19
N GLN A 40 4.96 -4.16 -8.97
CA GLN A 40 4.36 -5.15 -8.07
C GLN A 40 5.42 -5.82 -7.20
N TYR A 41 5.24 -5.76 -5.88
CA TYR A 41 6.24 -6.17 -4.91
C TYR A 41 5.62 -6.95 -3.75
N GLU A 42 6.43 -7.78 -3.11
CA GLU A 42 6.16 -8.16 -1.72
C GLU A 42 6.50 -6.99 -0.78
N LEU A 43 5.78 -6.85 0.33
CA LEU A 43 5.98 -5.73 1.27
C LEU A 43 7.46 -5.58 1.68
N SER A 44 8.09 -6.69 2.07
CA SER A 44 9.48 -6.71 2.53
C SER A 44 10.48 -6.30 1.43
N GLU A 45 10.22 -6.71 0.19
CA GLU A 45 10.98 -6.32 -1.00
C GLU A 45 10.84 -4.82 -1.26
N TYR A 46 9.61 -4.29 -1.21
CA TYR A 46 9.34 -2.88 -1.42
C TYR A 46 9.99 -2.00 -0.34
N GLU A 47 9.82 -2.32 0.94
CA GLU A 47 10.43 -1.58 2.05
C GLU A 47 11.96 -1.56 1.94
N SER A 48 12.56 -2.69 1.56
CA SER A 48 14.00 -2.79 1.33
C SER A 48 14.46 -1.93 0.13
N ALA A 49 13.71 -1.97 -0.97
CA ALA A 49 14.02 -1.21 -2.19
C ALA A 49 13.80 0.30 -2.03
N ALA A 50 12.79 0.70 -1.28
CA ALA A 50 12.44 2.10 -1.02
C ALA A 50 13.22 2.70 0.17
N GLY A 51 13.86 1.87 0.99
CA GLY A 51 14.62 2.31 2.17
C GLY A 51 13.74 2.89 3.28
N CYS A 52 12.51 2.41 3.39
CA CYS A 52 11.53 2.93 4.35
C CYS A 52 10.63 1.81 4.88
N SER A 53 9.95 2.06 6.01
CA SER A 53 8.91 1.14 6.51
C SER A 53 7.54 1.71 6.21
N MET A 54 6.66 0.86 5.68
CA MET A 54 5.31 1.24 5.34
C MET A 54 4.42 1.29 6.57
N SER A 55 3.47 2.22 6.55
CA SER A 55 2.32 2.22 7.46
C SER A 55 1.04 2.06 6.63
N PHE A 56 0.07 1.35 7.17
CA PHE A 56 -1.16 1.04 6.46
C PHE A 56 -2.28 1.99 6.88
N SER A 57 -2.95 2.56 5.88
CA SER A 57 -4.18 3.33 6.03
C SER A 57 -5.36 2.56 5.43
N GLU A 58 -6.57 2.91 5.84
CA GLU A 58 -7.81 2.34 5.32
C GLU A 58 -8.78 3.43 4.87
N ASN A 59 -9.84 3.01 4.19
CA ASN A 59 -10.89 3.94 3.76
C ASN A 59 -11.51 4.63 5.00
N PRO A 60 -11.51 5.97 5.09
CA PRO A 60 -12.01 6.69 6.26
C PRO A 60 -13.50 6.41 6.54
N ASN A 61 -14.26 5.99 5.54
CA ASN A 61 -15.68 5.66 5.68
C ASN A 61 -15.93 4.16 6.03
N ILE A 62 -14.89 3.34 6.18
CA ILE A 62 -15.04 1.88 6.32
C ILE A 62 -15.89 1.49 7.54
N ALA A 63 -15.75 2.20 8.66
CA ALA A 63 -16.55 1.94 9.86
C ALA A 63 -18.04 2.25 9.63
N SER A 64 -18.35 3.36 8.95
CA SER A 64 -19.73 3.73 8.60
C SER A 64 -20.35 2.72 7.62
N ILE A 65 -19.57 2.25 6.64
CA ILE A 65 -20.02 1.23 5.68
C ILE A 65 -20.25 -0.10 6.40
N ASN A 66 -19.33 -0.51 7.28
CA ASN A 66 -19.44 -1.73 8.07
C ASN A 66 -20.72 -1.75 8.93
N ALA A 67 -21.09 -0.61 9.51
CA ALA A 67 -22.30 -0.46 10.31
C ALA A 67 -23.61 -0.63 9.51
N THR A 68 -23.57 -0.56 8.17
CA THR A 68 -24.75 -0.83 7.33
C THR A 68 -25.03 -2.32 7.16
N ILE A 69 -24.07 -3.20 7.49
CA ILE A 69 -24.19 -4.65 7.34
C ILE A 69 -24.87 -5.21 8.59
N ILE A 70 -26.09 -5.71 8.43
CA ILE A 70 -26.89 -6.25 9.54
C ILE A 70 -26.18 -7.47 10.14
N GLY A 71 -25.99 -7.45 11.46
CA GLY A 71 -25.36 -8.55 12.21
C GLY A 71 -23.84 -8.55 12.19
N ASN A 72 -23.20 -7.53 11.59
CA ASN A 72 -21.75 -7.46 11.55
C ASN A 72 -21.17 -6.85 12.84
N GLY A 73 -20.02 -7.36 13.28
CA GLY A 73 -19.30 -6.87 14.45
C GLY A 73 -18.53 -5.56 14.18
N ALA A 74 -17.88 -5.04 15.22
CA ALA A 74 -16.88 -3.99 15.03
C ALA A 74 -15.73 -4.50 14.16
N LEU A 75 -15.29 -3.67 13.21
CA LEU A 75 -14.18 -4.02 12.33
C LEU A 75 -12.84 -3.85 13.07
N GLY A 76 -11.98 -4.86 13.01
CA GLY A 76 -10.61 -4.77 13.53
C GLY A 76 -9.74 -3.78 12.75
N SER A 77 -8.57 -3.43 13.30
CA SER A 77 -7.66 -2.48 12.64
C SER A 77 -7.17 -3.02 11.30
N VAL A 78 -6.72 -2.14 10.41
CA VAL A 78 -6.15 -2.56 9.11
C VAL A 78 -5.00 -3.56 9.26
N ASN A 79 -4.16 -3.41 10.29
CA ASN A 79 -3.06 -4.32 10.58
C ASN A 79 -3.55 -5.72 10.99
N ASP A 80 -4.67 -5.80 11.71
CA ASP A 80 -5.26 -7.09 12.09
C ASP A 80 -5.91 -7.80 10.89
N ARG A 81 -6.33 -7.05 9.87
CA ARG A 81 -7.03 -7.56 8.70
C ARG A 81 -6.08 -8.03 7.59
N LEU A 82 -4.98 -7.30 7.37
CA LEU A 82 -4.00 -7.64 6.35
C LEU A 82 -3.26 -8.97 6.65
N PRO A 83 -2.76 -9.68 5.62
CA PRO A 83 -1.80 -10.76 5.82
C PRO A 83 -0.48 -10.22 6.36
N SER A 84 0.40 -11.11 6.85
CA SER A 84 1.73 -10.71 7.33
C SER A 84 2.63 -10.13 6.24
N GLU A 85 2.34 -10.46 4.98
CA GLU A 85 3.07 -10.00 3.80
C GLU A 85 2.06 -9.67 2.69
N PRO A 86 1.48 -8.45 2.73
CA PRO A 86 0.55 -7.98 1.72
C PRO A 86 1.26 -7.72 0.39
N LEU A 87 0.51 -7.90 -0.69
CA LEU A 87 0.95 -7.49 -2.03
C LEU A 87 0.97 -5.96 -2.09
N VAL A 88 2.09 -5.39 -2.52
CA VAL A 88 2.23 -3.96 -2.77
C VAL A 88 2.13 -3.71 -4.27
N VAL A 89 1.21 -2.82 -4.66
CA VAL A 89 1.02 -2.39 -6.06
C VAL A 89 1.34 -0.90 -6.15
N VAL A 90 2.32 -0.57 -6.98
CA VAL A 90 2.70 0.82 -7.27
C VAL A 90 1.91 1.29 -8.49
N PRO A 91 1.10 2.37 -8.36
CA PRO A 91 0.32 2.90 -9.49
C PRO A 91 1.20 3.46 -10.61
N TYR A 92 0.66 3.47 -11.83
CA TYR A 92 1.37 4.01 -13.00
C TYR A 92 1.60 5.52 -12.97
N ASP A 93 0.66 6.27 -12.39
CA ASP A 93 0.68 7.73 -12.37
C ASP A 93 0.85 8.25 -10.94
N SER A 94 -0.17 8.07 -10.10
CA SER A 94 -0.14 8.54 -8.72
C SER A 94 -0.90 7.64 -7.76
N VAL A 95 -0.59 7.76 -6.47
CA VAL A 95 -1.38 7.16 -5.38
C VAL A 95 -2.80 7.71 -5.41
N GLY A 96 -3.78 6.80 -5.40
CA GLY A 96 -5.20 7.14 -5.44
C GLY A 96 -5.75 7.69 -4.13
N SER A 97 -6.96 8.23 -4.16
CA SER A 97 -7.72 8.66 -2.98
C SER A 97 -8.94 7.78 -2.76
N TYR A 98 -9.26 7.47 -1.50
CA TYR A 98 -10.47 6.70 -1.18
C TYR A 98 -11.75 7.50 -1.45
N GLY A 99 -12.78 6.82 -1.95
CA GLY A 99 -14.13 7.36 -2.04
C GLY A 99 -14.78 7.20 -3.40
N GLY A 100 -15.93 7.87 -3.57
CA GLY A 100 -16.73 7.83 -4.79
C GLY A 100 -17.67 6.63 -4.88
N THR A 101 -18.36 6.53 -6.02
CA THR A 101 -19.23 5.39 -6.35
C THR A 101 -19.04 5.07 -7.82
N PHE A 102 -18.54 3.88 -8.11
CA PHE A 102 -18.41 3.40 -9.47
C PHE A 102 -19.78 2.96 -9.98
N ARG A 103 -20.39 3.79 -10.84
CA ARG A 103 -21.71 3.52 -11.45
C ARG A 103 -21.50 2.89 -12.82
N MET A 104 -21.99 1.67 -12.99
CA MET A 104 -21.97 0.96 -14.26
C MET A 104 -23.37 0.58 -14.69
N LEU A 105 -23.54 0.37 -15.99
CA LEU A 105 -24.74 -0.18 -16.59
C LEU A 105 -24.46 -1.64 -16.97
N SER A 106 -25.39 -2.53 -16.65
CA SER A 106 -25.44 -3.85 -17.26
C SER A 106 -26.57 -3.84 -18.28
N ASN A 107 -26.28 -4.33 -19.49
CA ASN A 107 -27.27 -4.50 -20.55
C ASN A 107 -27.71 -5.97 -20.71
N ALA A 108 -27.12 -6.89 -19.93
CA ALA A 108 -27.39 -8.31 -20.02
C ALA A 108 -28.61 -8.69 -19.14
N THR A 109 -29.75 -8.99 -19.79
CA THR A 109 -31.00 -9.36 -19.12
C THR A 109 -30.93 -10.70 -18.37
N GLU A 110 -30.06 -11.62 -18.80
CA GLU A 110 -29.92 -12.98 -18.22
C GLU A 110 -28.65 -13.13 -17.36
N ALA A 111 -27.53 -12.55 -17.81
CA ALA A 111 -26.26 -12.64 -17.10
C ALA A 111 -26.09 -11.59 -15.99
N GLY A 112 -27.07 -10.69 -15.81
CA GLY A 112 -27.10 -9.70 -14.74
C GLY A 112 -25.82 -8.86 -14.68
N THR A 113 -25.16 -8.82 -13.52
CA THR A 113 -23.91 -8.05 -13.32
C THR A 113 -22.66 -8.69 -13.94
N SER A 114 -22.79 -9.59 -14.93
CA SER A 114 -21.67 -10.30 -15.58
C SER A 114 -20.52 -9.38 -16.00
N ASP A 115 -20.86 -8.22 -16.56
CA ASP A 115 -19.88 -7.21 -16.99
C ASP A 115 -18.99 -6.73 -15.82
N LEU A 116 -19.56 -6.65 -14.61
CA LEU A 116 -18.86 -6.31 -13.36
C LEU A 116 -18.26 -7.54 -12.64
N LEU A 117 -18.68 -8.76 -12.97
CA LEU A 117 -18.08 -9.97 -12.36
C LEU A 117 -16.58 -10.00 -12.61
N SER A 118 -16.16 -9.65 -13.83
CA SER A 118 -14.76 -9.59 -14.23
C SER A 118 -13.93 -8.64 -13.35
N THR A 119 -14.48 -7.49 -12.95
CA THR A 119 -13.75 -6.48 -12.17
C THR A 119 -13.52 -6.88 -10.71
N ARG A 120 -14.23 -7.89 -10.21
CA ARG A 120 -14.10 -8.40 -8.83
C ARG A 120 -13.44 -9.77 -8.75
N HIS A 121 -13.09 -10.39 -9.88
CA HIS A 121 -12.43 -11.68 -9.87
C HIS A 121 -10.99 -11.54 -9.36
N VAL A 122 -10.67 -12.35 -8.37
CA VAL A 122 -9.32 -12.55 -7.86
C VAL A 122 -8.93 -14.01 -8.06
N ASN A 123 -7.69 -14.24 -8.45
CA ASN A 123 -7.11 -15.55 -8.76
C ASN A 123 -5.85 -15.76 -7.93
N LEU A 124 -5.28 -16.98 -7.93
CA LEU A 124 -3.98 -17.23 -7.29
C LEU A 124 -2.86 -16.39 -7.92
N VAL A 125 -2.88 -16.30 -9.25
CA VAL A 125 -1.98 -15.50 -10.09
C VAL A 125 -2.79 -14.74 -11.14
N ARG A 126 -2.21 -13.73 -11.79
CA ARG A 126 -2.84 -12.96 -12.87
C ARG A 126 -1.87 -12.69 -14.01
N TYR A 127 -2.37 -12.26 -15.16
CA TYR A 127 -1.51 -11.66 -16.18
C TYR A 127 -1.04 -10.27 -15.74
N SER A 128 0.20 -9.96 -16.06
CA SER A 128 0.73 -8.60 -16.09
C SER A 128 0.16 -7.84 -17.30
N ASP A 129 0.39 -6.55 -17.37
CA ASP A 129 -0.19 -5.68 -18.39
C ASP A 129 0.42 -5.92 -19.79
N ASP A 130 1.50 -6.69 -19.88
CA ASP A 130 2.04 -7.21 -21.13
C ASP A 130 1.22 -8.38 -21.73
N LEU A 131 0.23 -8.89 -20.99
CA LEU A 131 -0.62 -10.02 -21.33
C LEU A 131 0.13 -11.35 -21.57
N THR A 132 1.39 -11.43 -21.14
CA THR A 132 2.24 -12.62 -21.33
C THR A 132 2.87 -13.11 -20.04
N THR A 133 3.21 -12.20 -19.12
CA THR A 133 3.86 -12.54 -17.86
C THR A 133 2.80 -12.89 -16.82
N ILE A 134 2.96 -14.05 -16.17
CA ILE A 134 2.13 -14.45 -15.04
C ILE A 134 2.77 -13.89 -13.77
N VAL A 135 1.99 -13.16 -12.97
CA VAL A 135 2.45 -12.54 -11.72
C VAL A 135 1.60 -13.00 -10.53
N PRO A 136 2.17 -13.01 -9.31
CA PRO A 136 1.43 -13.30 -8.08
C PRO A 136 0.18 -12.43 -7.90
N ASN A 137 -0.81 -12.97 -7.19
CA ASN A 137 -1.98 -12.23 -6.75
C ASN A 137 -2.32 -12.67 -5.31
N ILE A 138 -3.31 -13.56 -5.13
CA ILE A 138 -3.62 -14.15 -3.81
C ILE A 138 -2.50 -15.08 -3.34
N ALA A 139 -1.89 -15.85 -4.26
CA ALA A 139 -0.66 -16.55 -3.96
C ALA A 139 0.50 -15.54 -3.88
N LYS A 140 1.42 -15.79 -2.96
CA LYS A 140 2.69 -15.06 -2.86
C LYS A 140 3.64 -15.48 -3.97
N ASP A 141 3.68 -16.77 -4.28
CA ASP A 141 4.60 -17.31 -5.28
C ASP A 141 4.05 -18.59 -5.91
N TYR A 142 4.66 -19.01 -7.01
CA TYR A 142 4.37 -20.27 -7.67
C TYR A 142 5.62 -20.83 -8.36
N GLU A 143 5.75 -22.15 -8.41
CA GLU A 143 6.85 -22.82 -9.08
C GLU A 143 6.41 -24.14 -9.71
N TRP A 144 6.95 -24.42 -10.90
CA TRP A 144 6.87 -25.73 -11.53
C TRP A 144 8.07 -26.56 -11.13
N ASN A 145 7.87 -27.87 -10.98
CA ASN A 145 9.00 -28.79 -10.89
C ASN A 145 9.68 -28.99 -12.28
N ASP A 146 10.88 -29.58 -12.28
CA ASP A 146 11.74 -29.65 -13.49
C ASP A 146 11.11 -30.33 -14.71
N ASP A 147 10.17 -31.25 -14.50
CA ASP A 147 9.47 -31.98 -15.58
C ASP A 147 8.07 -31.41 -15.89
N TYR A 148 7.68 -30.29 -15.27
CA TYR A 148 6.39 -29.60 -15.45
C TYR A 148 5.14 -30.45 -15.15
N THR A 149 5.24 -31.43 -14.25
CA THR A 149 4.10 -32.26 -13.83
C THR A 149 3.43 -31.76 -12.55
N GLN A 150 4.08 -30.88 -11.79
CA GLN A 150 3.59 -30.35 -10.52
C GLN A 150 3.76 -28.84 -10.48
N LEU A 151 2.69 -28.14 -10.13
CA LEU A 151 2.67 -26.70 -9.87
C LEU A 151 2.38 -26.47 -8.38
N THR A 152 3.33 -25.87 -7.69
CA THR A 152 3.21 -25.53 -6.27
C THR A 152 2.88 -24.05 -6.13
N PHE A 153 1.84 -23.72 -5.36
CA PHE A 153 1.52 -22.35 -4.99
C PHE A 153 1.84 -22.09 -3.53
N THR A 154 2.60 -21.03 -3.27
CA THR A 154 2.86 -20.53 -1.91
C THR A 154 1.84 -19.44 -1.59
N LEU A 155 0.98 -19.68 -0.59
CA LEU A 155 -0.05 -18.72 -0.19
C LEU A 155 0.48 -17.68 0.82
N ARG A 156 -0.15 -16.50 0.84
CA ARG A 156 0.12 -15.44 1.81
C ARG A 156 -0.39 -15.83 3.20
N LYS A 157 0.50 -15.87 4.19
CA LYS A 157 0.13 -16.19 5.58
C LYS A 157 -0.78 -15.12 6.18
N GLY A 158 -1.88 -15.54 6.80
CA GLY A 158 -2.80 -14.66 7.50
C GLY A 158 -3.84 -13.97 6.62
N HIS A 159 -3.98 -14.39 5.36
CA HIS A 159 -5.13 -14.01 4.53
C HIS A 159 -6.45 -14.47 5.16
N LYS A 160 -7.49 -13.65 5.00
CA LYS A 160 -8.82 -13.82 5.60
C LYS A 160 -9.88 -13.62 4.51
N TRP A 161 -10.96 -14.39 4.61
CA TRP A 161 -12.20 -14.16 3.85
C TRP A 161 -13.02 -13.04 4.45
#